data_AF-A0A3E3IHN1-F1
#
_entry.id   AF-A0A3E3IHN1-F1
#
_cell.length_a   1.000
_cell.length_b   1.000
_cell.length_c   1.000
_cell.angle_alpha   90.00
_cell.angle_beta   90.00
_cell.angle_gamma   90.00
#
_symmetry.space_group_name_H-M   'P 1'
#
loop_
_entity.id
_entity.type
_entity.pdbx_description
1 polymer ?
#
loop_
_entity_poly.entity_id
_entity_poly.type
_entity_poly.pdbx_seq_one_letter_code
_entity_poly.pdbx_strand_id
1 'polypeptide(L)'
;MRGKYMNLSGAEEITSCRLILRPDEKCSGLETFIWTILLKEGRKIIGHFKAQYEPEINKITLQFALDEVWQNKKYMQEALKTLTDYLFEKTDINRVEAHCNGKNKKAVAVMLKCGYQLEGQLRQAQSFGNDGEKTDIIWFALLKTDYLCKKAMADLTVDGLVITNYRESGGLPLRNIMRLPEKEAFLLAERLSAATTSRNDRYGDYFERYYQKRAATEKWLYNRFLEGGGKPKTMHPIYFVLGEHSGFQSFFGNQDKISIPLSHIDDMEVSFTPRDSMHLRSMGMTEGTVWNKKQFFRMINDSEKSVGEFIFDLPGLFHNPGSYIEVQLWNDAYLADYL
;
A
#
# COMPACT_ATOMS: atom_id res chain seq x y z
N MET A 1 -17.81 22.28 -21.23
CA MET A 1 -18.25 22.28 -19.82
C MET A 1 -17.36 23.25 -19.07
N ARG A 2 -17.92 24.30 -18.45
CA ARG A 2 -17.13 25.26 -17.66
C ARG A 2 -16.58 24.51 -16.44
N GLY A 3 -15.26 24.35 -16.37
CA GLY A 3 -14.59 23.74 -15.23
C GLY A 3 -14.96 24.49 -13.96
N LYS A 4 -15.39 23.76 -12.93
CA LYS A 4 -15.41 24.30 -11.57
C LYS A 4 -13.95 24.64 -11.22
N TYR A 5 -13.62 25.93 -11.21
CA TYR A 5 -12.31 26.39 -10.78
C TYR A 5 -12.10 25.96 -9.32
N MET A 6 -11.14 25.06 -9.08
CA MET A 6 -10.73 24.68 -7.74
C MET A 6 -10.01 25.86 -7.10
N ASN A 7 -10.41 26.25 -5.89
CA ASN A 7 -9.81 27.38 -5.18
C ASN A 7 -8.49 26.96 -4.51
N LEU A 8 -7.48 26.60 -5.30
CA LEU A 8 -6.10 26.44 -4.84
C LEU A 8 -5.45 27.80 -4.47
N SER A 9 -6.08 28.89 -4.92
CA SER A 9 -5.73 30.29 -4.65
C SER A 9 -6.35 30.87 -3.38
N GLY A 10 -7.14 30.09 -2.63
CA GLY A 10 -7.70 30.53 -1.36
C GLY A 10 -6.56 30.77 -0.39
N ALA A 11 -6.34 32.03 -0.02
CA ALA A 11 -5.24 32.50 0.81
C ALA A 11 -5.35 32.02 2.27
N GLU A 12 -5.37 30.71 2.49
CA GLU A 12 -5.38 30.12 3.82
C GLU A 12 -3.95 29.78 4.27
N GLU A 13 -3.60 30.29 5.44
CA GLU A 13 -2.36 29.96 6.12
C GLU A 13 -2.45 28.52 6.66
N ILE A 14 -1.70 27.59 6.07
CA ILE A 14 -1.69 26.20 6.53
C ILE A 14 -0.62 26.07 7.62
N THR A 15 -1.01 25.57 8.79
CA THR A 15 -0.15 25.59 9.98
C THR A 15 0.13 24.17 10.48
N SER A 16 1.40 23.83 10.74
CA SER A 16 1.84 22.58 11.38
C SER A 16 2.28 22.84 12.83
N CYS A 17 2.95 21.93 13.53
CA CYS A 17 3.47 22.21 14.88
C CYS A 17 4.56 23.30 14.89
N ARG A 18 5.46 23.35 13.89
CA ARG A 18 6.63 24.24 13.83
C ARG A 18 6.63 25.23 12.67
N LEU A 19 5.80 25.04 11.64
CA LEU A 19 5.85 25.79 10.40
C LEU A 19 4.49 26.39 10.00
N ILE A 20 4.57 27.38 9.13
CA ILE A 20 3.46 28.04 8.46
C ILE A 20 3.74 27.98 6.95
N LEU A 21 2.75 27.59 6.15
CA LEU A 21 2.77 27.66 4.70
C LEU A 21 1.84 28.77 4.23
N ARG A 22 2.37 29.70 3.42
CA ARG A 22 1.56 30.79 2.84
C ARG A 22 1.56 30.72 1.32
N PRO A 23 0.38 30.69 0.66
CA PRO A 23 0.31 30.75 -0.79
C PRO A 23 0.72 32.14 -1.28
N ASP A 24 1.61 32.19 -2.27
CA ASP A 24 1.88 33.36 -3.09
C ASP A 24 0.98 33.30 -4.34
N GLU A 25 0.53 34.47 -4.81
CA GLU A 25 -0.50 34.61 -5.85
C GLU A 25 -0.25 33.77 -7.13
N LYS A 26 -1.36 33.41 -7.81
CA LYS A 26 -1.35 32.69 -9.10
C LYS A 26 -0.49 33.44 -10.13
N CYS A 27 0.59 32.82 -10.58
CA CYS A 27 1.40 33.36 -11.68
C CYS A 27 0.69 33.13 -13.02
N SER A 28 0.50 34.18 -13.83
CA SER A 28 -0.30 34.14 -15.06
C SER A 28 0.21 33.12 -16.09
N GLY A 29 -0.70 32.34 -16.67
CA GLY A 29 -0.49 31.53 -17.89
C GLY A 29 -0.28 30.02 -17.67
N LEU A 30 0.21 29.63 -16.49
CA LEU A 30 0.32 28.24 -16.04
C LEU A 30 -0.39 28.16 -14.69
N GLU A 31 -1.08 27.06 -14.37
CA GLU A 31 -1.72 26.88 -13.06
C GLU A 31 -0.65 26.57 -11.99
N THR A 32 0.25 27.53 -11.80
CA THR A 32 1.39 27.44 -10.89
C THR A 32 1.07 28.20 -9.60
N PHE A 33 1.38 27.56 -8.49
CA PHE A 33 1.22 28.09 -7.14
C PHE A 33 2.57 28.05 -6.44
N ILE A 34 2.83 28.98 -5.53
CA ILE A 34 4.02 28.97 -4.68
C ILE A 34 3.54 28.97 -3.23
N TRP A 35 4.14 28.14 -2.38
CA TRP A 35 3.94 28.22 -0.93
C TRP A 35 5.26 28.55 -0.26
N THR A 36 5.29 29.62 0.51
CA THR A 36 6.44 29.98 1.33
C THR A 36 6.42 29.23 2.66
N ILE A 37 7.55 28.64 3.05
CA ILE A 37 7.74 27.95 4.33
C ILE A 37 8.30 28.94 5.36
N LEU A 38 7.52 29.19 6.40
CA LEU A 38 7.85 30.09 7.51
C LEU A 38 8.07 29.30 8.79
N LEU A 39 9.14 29.61 9.51
CA LEU A 39 9.32 29.15 10.90
C LEU A 39 8.31 29.89 11.79
N LYS A 40 7.54 29.15 12.60
CA LYS A 40 6.56 29.77 13.52
C LYS A 40 7.21 30.78 14.46
N GLU A 41 8.33 30.40 15.05
CA GLU A 41 9.14 31.29 15.87
C GLU A 41 9.82 32.33 15.00
N GLY A 42 9.49 33.61 15.23
CA GLY A 42 10.09 34.74 14.52
C GLY A 42 9.61 34.94 13.07
N ARG A 43 8.72 34.09 12.54
CA ARG A 43 8.15 34.21 11.18
C ARG A 43 9.21 34.38 10.07
N LYS A 44 10.31 33.65 10.20
CA LYS A 44 11.40 33.68 9.21
C LYS A 44 11.08 32.75 8.03
N ILE A 45 11.27 33.23 6.82
CA ILE A 45 11.20 32.39 5.61
C ILE A 45 12.41 31.46 5.59
N ILE A 46 12.18 30.16 5.40
CA ILE A 46 13.22 29.12 5.41
C ILE A 46 13.22 28.24 4.15
N GLY A 47 12.26 28.45 3.24
CA GLY A 47 12.14 27.67 2.01
C GLY A 47 10.81 27.92 1.31
N HIS A 48 10.54 27.15 0.26
CA HIS A 48 9.29 27.24 -0.50
C HIS A 48 8.95 25.92 -1.22
N PHE A 49 7.69 25.80 -1.62
CA PHE A 49 7.19 24.88 -2.64
C PHE A 49 6.77 25.68 -3.86
N LYS A 50 7.06 25.18 -5.05
CA LYS A 50 6.40 25.56 -6.29
C LYS A 50 5.58 24.35 -6.74
N ALA A 51 4.32 24.57 -7.08
CA ALA A 51 3.43 23.53 -7.54
C ALA A 51 2.91 23.88 -8.92
N GLN A 52 2.89 22.88 -9.80
CA GLN A 52 2.22 22.95 -11.08
C GLN A 52 0.97 22.07 -11.01
N TYR A 53 -0.20 22.68 -11.18
CA TYR A 53 -1.48 21.99 -11.20
C TYR A 53 -1.86 21.59 -12.63
N GLU A 54 -2.40 20.39 -12.77
CA GLU A 54 -2.90 19.84 -14.02
C GLU A 54 -4.37 19.41 -13.80
N PRO A 55 -5.34 20.22 -14.27
CA PRO A 55 -6.73 20.12 -13.81
C PRO A 55 -7.47 18.93 -14.41
N GLU A 56 -7.12 18.53 -15.63
CA GLU A 56 -7.77 17.43 -16.35
C GLU A 56 -7.71 16.09 -15.60
N ILE A 57 -6.70 15.92 -14.73
CA ILE A 57 -6.49 14.69 -13.95
C ILE A 57 -6.33 14.95 -12.45
N ASN A 58 -6.63 16.18 -11.99
CA ASN A 58 -6.50 16.59 -10.59
C ASN A 58 -5.14 16.24 -9.97
N LYS A 59 -4.05 16.60 -10.66
CA LYS A 59 -2.67 16.29 -10.27
C LYS A 59 -1.90 17.56 -9.92
N ILE A 60 -1.07 17.51 -8.88
CA ILE A 60 -0.07 18.54 -8.60
C ILE A 60 1.34 17.96 -8.67
N THR A 61 2.22 18.62 -9.41
CA THR A 61 3.66 18.36 -9.42
C THR A 61 4.36 19.40 -8.54
N LEU A 62 5.01 18.96 -7.47
CA LEU A 62 5.76 19.80 -6.54
C LEU A 62 7.24 19.88 -6.92
N GLN A 63 7.80 21.07 -6.73
CA GLN A 63 9.22 21.37 -6.64
C GLN A 63 9.45 22.10 -5.32
N PHE A 64 10.51 21.81 -4.59
CA PHE A 64 10.73 22.43 -3.29
C PHE A 64 12.19 22.64 -2.98
N ALA A 65 12.45 23.69 -2.22
CA ALA A 65 13.77 24.05 -1.73
C ALA A 65 13.70 24.46 -0.26
N LEU A 66 14.73 24.09 0.49
CA LEU A 66 14.94 24.51 1.86
C LEU A 66 16.35 25.08 1.99
N ASP A 67 16.45 26.25 2.61
CA ASP A 67 17.71 26.88 2.93
C ASP A 67 18.63 25.93 3.71
N GLU A 68 19.91 25.92 3.36
CA GLU A 68 20.89 24.93 3.82
C GLU A 68 20.99 24.83 5.34
N VAL A 69 20.95 25.97 6.03
CA VAL A 69 21.03 26.06 7.50
C VAL A 69 19.85 25.39 8.23
N TRP A 70 18.76 25.11 7.52
CA TRP A 70 17.55 24.46 8.03
C TRP A 70 17.40 23.00 7.58
N GLN A 71 18.30 22.51 6.72
CA GLN A 71 18.29 21.11 6.29
C GLN A 71 18.64 20.16 7.45
N ASN A 72 18.31 18.88 7.30
CA ASN A 72 18.53 17.81 8.28
C ASN A 72 17.82 18.00 9.65
N LYS A 73 16.95 19.00 9.79
CA LYS A 73 16.16 19.28 11.01
C LYS A 73 14.69 18.86 10.91
N LYS A 74 14.36 18.03 9.91
CA LYS A 74 13.01 17.55 9.57
C LYS A 74 12.00 18.61 9.09
N TYR A 75 12.38 19.89 8.95
CA TYR A 75 11.47 20.95 8.50
C TYR A 75 10.82 20.66 7.14
N MET A 76 11.58 20.22 6.12
CA MET A 76 10.97 19.89 4.82
C MET A 76 10.03 18.68 4.89
N GLN A 77 10.28 17.70 5.77
CA GLN A 77 9.36 16.57 5.98
C GLN A 77 8.04 17.05 6.57
N GLU A 78 8.12 17.90 7.60
CA GLU A 78 6.95 18.50 8.23
C GLU A 78 6.17 19.37 7.24
N ALA A 79 6.87 20.21 6.47
CA ALA A 79 6.26 21.10 5.49
C ALA A 79 5.58 20.32 4.35
N LEU A 80 6.26 19.31 3.79
CA LEU A 80 5.72 18.47 2.72
C LEU A 80 4.49 17.71 3.21
N LYS A 81 4.57 17.05 4.38
CA LYS A 81 3.42 16.34 4.95
C LYS A 81 2.23 17.27 5.16
N THR A 82 2.46 18.47 5.69
CA THR A 82 1.40 19.46 5.95
C THR A 82 0.75 19.94 4.66
N LEU A 83 1.55 20.22 3.62
CA LEU A 83 1.02 20.61 2.31
C LEU A 83 0.20 19.48 1.70
N THR A 84 0.71 18.25 1.74
CA THR A 84 0.04 17.06 1.19
C THR A 84 -1.27 16.74 1.93
N ASP A 85 -1.28 16.85 3.26
CA ASP A 85 -2.50 16.74 4.08
C ASP A 85 -3.55 17.76 3.61
N TYR A 86 -3.17 19.03 3.46
CA TYR A 86 -4.06 20.08 2.93
C TYR A 86 -4.57 19.75 1.52
N LEU A 87 -3.68 19.37 0.60
CA LEU A 87 -4.05 19.06 -0.78
C LEU A 87 -5.08 17.92 -0.83
N PHE A 88 -4.91 16.85 -0.06
CA PHE A 88 -5.89 15.76 -0.07
C PHE A 88 -7.16 16.04 0.74
N GLU A 89 -7.08 16.77 1.85
CA GLU A 89 -8.22 16.98 2.75
C GLU A 89 -9.09 18.18 2.38
N LYS A 90 -8.51 19.22 1.80
CA LYS A 90 -9.18 20.50 1.54
C LYS A 90 -9.44 20.76 0.06
N THR A 91 -8.94 19.89 -0.82
CA THR A 91 -9.08 20.04 -2.27
C THR A 91 -9.45 18.71 -2.94
N ASP A 92 -9.76 18.76 -4.24
CA ASP A 92 -10.08 17.58 -5.05
C ASP A 92 -8.83 16.96 -5.72
N ILE A 93 -7.63 17.38 -5.33
CA ILE A 93 -6.38 16.78 -5.82
C ILE A 93 -6.38 15.28 -5.54
N ASN A 94 -6.20 14.51 -6.60
CA ASN A 94 -6.16 13.05 -6.57
C ASN A 94 -4.72 12.52 -6.48
N ARG A 95 -3.75 13.30 -6.98
CA ARG A 95 -2.34 12.88 -7.06
C ARG A 95 -1.41 14.04 -6.74
N VAL A 96 -0.46 13.79 -5.86
CA VAL A 96 0.68 14.69 -5.63
C VAL A 96 1.93 13.95 -6.05
N GLU A 97 2.74 14.56 -6.91
CA GLU A 97 4.00 14.00 -7.37
C GLU A 97 5.14 15.01 -7.20
N ALA A 98 6.36 14.52 -7.12
CA ALA A 98 7.55 15.36 -7.23
C ALA A 98 8.69 14.54 -7.83
N HIS A 99 9.70 15.24 -8.33
CA HIS A 99 10.91 14.61 -8.81
C HIS A 99 12.13 15.32 -8.25
N CYS A 100 13.23 14.58 -8.13
CA CYS A 100 14.51 15.14 -7.70
C CYS A 100 15.66 14.57 -8.50
N ASN A 101 16.78 15.28 -8.50
CA ASN A 101 18.07 14.75 -8.94
C ASN A 101 18.38 13.46 -8.16
N GLY A 102 18.71 12.37 -8.85
CA GLY A 102 18.99 11.07 -8.24
C GLY A 102 20.20 11.08 -7.30
N LYS A 103 21.14 12.03 -7.46
CA LYS A 103 22.25 12.24 -6.52
C LYS A 103 21.79 12.89 -5.20
N ASN A 104 20.59 13.52 -5.17
CA ASN A 104 20.06 14.19 -3.98
C ASN A 104 19.38 13.20 -3.01
N LYS A 105 20.22 12.45 -2.28
CA LYS A 105 19.77 11.47 -1.27
C LYS A 105 18.87 12.09 -0.18
N LYS A 106 19.04 13.38 0.13
CA LYS A 106 18.22 14.09 1.12
C LYS A 106 16.77 14.23 0.64
N ALA A 107 16.56 14.66 -0.61
CA ALA A 107 15.22 14.78 -1.19
C ALA A 107 14.53 13.41 -1.31
N VAL A 108 15.25 12.39 -1.77
CA VAL A 108 14.75 11.00 -1.80
C VAL A 108 14.27 10.55 -0.42
N ALA A 109 15.10 10.75 0.61
CA ALA A 109 14.75 10.37 1.98
C ALA A 109 13.53 11.15 2.52
N VAL A 110 13.36 12.42 2.14
CA VAL A 110 12.17 13.21 2.51
C VAL A 110 10.92 12.63 1.86
N MET A 111 10.93 12.36 0.56
CA MET A 111 9.77 11.84 -0.18
C MET A 111 9.32 10.50 0.38
N LEU A 112 10.25 9.56 0.56
CA LEU A 112 9.97 8.23 1.12
C LEU A 112 9.40 8.32 2.54
N LYS A 113 9.97 9.19 3.40
CA LYS A 113 9.48 9.39 4.77
C LYS A 113 8.13 10.10 4.84
N CYS A 114 7.75 10.83 3.79
CA CYS A 114 6.42 11.43 3.67
C CYS A 114 5.42 10.47 2.97
N GLY A 115 5.79 9.20 2.78
CA GLY A 115 4.90 8.16 2.29
C GLY A 115 4.76 8.10 0.76
N TYR A 116 5.51 8.89 0.01
CA TYR A 116 5.51 8.84 -1.45
C TYR A 116 6.20 7.57 -1.95
N GLN A 117 5.63 6.99 -3.01
CA GLN A 117 6.16 5.80 -3.68
C GLN A 117 7.10 6.20 -4.81
N LEU A 118 8.18 5.46 -4.99
CA LEU A 118 9.06 5.57 -6.16
C LEU A 118 8.35 4.98 -7.38
N GLU A 119 8.21 5.76 -8.45
CA GLU A 119 7.55 5.30 -9.69
C GLU A 119 8.51 5.12 -10.87
N GLY A 120 9.71 5.71 -10.82
CA GLY A 120 10.70 5.50 -11.86
C GLY A 120 11.94 6.35 -11.76
N GLN A 121 12.95 5.96 -12.54
CA GLN A 121 14.21 6.68 -12.71
C GLN A 121 14.45 6.93 -14.19
N LEU A 122 14.45 8.20 -14.58
CA LEU A 122 14.81 8.62 -15.93
C LEU A 122 16.33 8.84 -15.98
N ARG A 123 17.03 7.99 -16.74
CA ARG A 123 18.48 8.03 -16.86
C ARG A 123 18.94 9.24 -17.68
N GLN A 124 19.88 10.02 -17.14
CA GLN A 124 20.50 11.18 -17.82
C GLN A 124 19.49 12.17 -18.42
N ALA A 125 18.34 12.35 -17.76
CA ALA A 125 17.19 13.05 -18.32
C ALA A 125 17.25 14.59 -18.18
N GLN A 126 18.11 15.10 -17.29
CA GLN A 126 18.30 16.54 -17.08
C GLN A 126 19.75 16.87 -16.78
N SER A 127 20.11 18.14 -16.89
CA SER A 127 21.37 18.71 -16.42
C SER A 127 21.06 19.72 -15.32
N PHE A 128 21.79 19.69 -14.21
CA PHE A 128 21.71 20.72 -13.17
C PHE A 128 23.03 21.49 -13.13
N GLY A 129 22.95 22.82 -13.18
CA GLY A 129 24.14 23.68 -13.22
C GLY A 129 24.62 23.97 -14.64
N ASN A 130 25.73 24.71 -14.72
CA ASN A 130 26.25 25.28 -15.97
C ASN A 130 27.28 24.37 -16.67
N ASP A 131 27.67 23.26 -16.06
CA ASP A 131 28.72 22.34 -16.55
C ASP A 131 28.20 21.31 -17.57
N GLY A 132 26.87 21.21 -17.74
CA GLY A 132 26.24 20.26 -18.66
C GLY A 132 26.24 18.81 -18.17
N GLU A 133 26.58 18.55 -16.89
CA GLU A 133 26.57 17.18 -16.36
C GLU A 133 25.13 16.64 -16.33
N LYS A 134 24.89 15.61 -17.14
CA LYS A 134 23.61 14.90 -17.15
C LYS A 134 23.45 14.09 -15.88
N THR A 135 22.28 14.16 -15.26
CA THR A 135 21.91 13.38 -14.09
C THR A 135 20.61 12.62 -14.31
N ASP A 136 20.42 11.62 -13.47
CA ASP A 136 19.18 10.87 -13.40
C ASP A 136 18.12 11.65 -12.63
N ILE A 137 16.86 11.50 -13.04
CA ILE A 137 15.70 12.07 -12.36
C ILE A 137 14.88 10.95 -11.76
N ILE A 138 14.62 11.04 -10.46
CA ILE A 138 13.82 10.07 -9.73
C ILE A 138 12.43 10.67 -9.49
N TRP A 139 11.40 9.94 -9.92
CA TRP A 139 10.00 10.33 -9.80
C TRP A 139 9.32 9.62 -8.64
N PHE A 140 8.54 10.40 -7.88
CA PHE A 140 7.76 9.92 -6.77
C PHE A 140 6.34 10.44 -6.84
N ALA A 141 5.40 9.65 -6.32
CA ALA A 141 4.01 10.09 -6.20
C ALA A 141 3.31 9.52 -4.96
N LEU A 142 2.25 10.20 -4.57
CA LEU A 142 1.29 9.73 -3.59
C LEU A 142 -0.11 9.96 -4.15
N LEU A 143 -0.96 8.93 -4.09
CA LEU A 143 -2.35 9.01 -4.48
C LEU A 143 -3.24 9.33 -3.28
N LYS A 144 -4.36 10.01 -3.52
CA LYS A 144 -5.37 10.30 -2.48
C LYS A 144 -5.91 9.02 -1.85
N THR A 145 -6.06 7.95 -2.64
CA THR A 145 -6.48 6.64 -2.14
C THR A 145 -5.50 6.07 -1.13
N ASP A 146 -4.20 6.12 -1.43
CA ASP A 146 -3.14 5.62 -0.54
C ASP A 146 -3.09 6.43 0.75
N TYR A 147 -3.21 7.76 0.62
CA TYR A 147 -3.32 8.68 1.74
C TYR A 147 -4.48 8.33 2.67
N LEU A 148 -5.69 8.16 2.11
CA LEU A 148 -6.88 7.82 2.88
C LEU A 148 -6.76 6.45 3.56
N CYS A 149 -6.19 5.45 2.88
CA CYS A 149 -5.91 4.15 3.47
C CYS A 149 -4.96 4.27 4.67
N LYS A 150 -3.81 4.96 4.52
CA LYS A 150 -2.87 5.18 5.63
C LYS A 150 -3.52 5.93 6.79
N LYS A 151 -4.33 6.94 6.50
CA LYS A 151 -5.06 7.70 7.52
C LYS A 151 -6.07 6.85 8.28
N ALA A 152 -6.81 5.97 7.58
CA ALA A 152 -7.74 5.04 8.21
C ALA A 152 -7.05 4.02 9.12
N MET A 153 -5.75 3.80 8.93
CA MET A 153 -4.92 2.88 9.73
C MET A 153 -4.02 3.59 10.75
N ALA A 154 -4.17 4.90 10.95
CA ALA A 154 -3.27 5.70 11.79
C ALA A 154 -3.22 5.22 13.25
N ASP A 155 -4.38 4.83 13.79
CA ASP A 155 -4.52 4.35 15.17
C ASP A 155 -4.49 2.81 15.28
N LEU A 156 -4.14 2.12 14.19
CA LEU A 156 -4.09 0.66 14.16
C LEU A 156 -2.97 0.16 15.08
N THR A 157 -3.32 -0.76 15.97
CA THR A 157 -2.37 -1.48 16.83
C THR A 157 -2.31 -2.95 16.43
N VAL A 158 -1.28 -3.67 16.90
CA VAL A 158 -1.17 -5.12 16.67
C VAL A 158 -2.35 -5.90 17.24
N ASP A 159 -2.92 -5.44 18.36
CA ASP A 159 -4.10 -6.05 18.99
C ASP A 159 -5.39 -5.78 18.21
N GLY A 160 -5.43 -4.68 17.46
CA GLY A 160 -6.54 -4.32 16.57
C GLY A 160 -6.51 -5.04 15.22
N LEU A 161 -5.51 -5.89 14.95
CA LEU A 161 -5.43 -6.62 13.68
C LEU A 161 -6.48 -7.71 13.59
N VAL A 162 -7.12 -7.79 12.43
CA VAL A 162 -8.07 -8.85 12.06
C VAL A 162 -7.61 -9.52 10.77
N ILE A 163 -8.03 -10.76 10.55
CA ILE A 163 -7.86 -11.45 9.27
C ILE A 163 -9.23 -11.63 8.64
N THR A 164 -9.36 -11.33 7.34
CA THR A 164 -10.66 -11.30 6.66
C THR A 164 -10.71 -12.27 5.48
N ASN A 165 -11.71 -13.14 5.46
CA ASN A 165 -12.03 -14.03 4.35
C ASN A 165 -13.22 -13.45 3.59
N TYR A 166 -13.07 -13.31 2.27
CA TYR A 166 -14.11 -12.83 1.37
C TYR A 166 -14.66 -13.96 0.51
N ARG A 167 -15.92 -13.84 0.09
CA ARG A 167 -16.58 -14.83 -0.77
C ARG A 167 -17.61 -14.19 -1.70
N GLU A 168 -17.94 -14.89 -2.77
CA GLU A 168 -19.06 -14.55 -3.64
C GLU A 168 -20.39 -14.70 -2.89
N SER A 169 -21.42 -13.97 -3.33
CA SER A 169 -22.74 -13.97 -2.70
C SER A 169 -23.36 -15.36 -2.80
N GLY A 170 -23.82 -15.91 -1.67
CA GLY A 170 -24.31 -17.29 -1.59
C GLY A 170 -23.22 -18.37 -1.65
N GLY A 171 -21.94 -18.00 -1.78
CA GLY A 171 -20.82 -18.92 -1.68
C GLY A 171 -20.64 -19.44 -0.25
N LEU A 172 -20.17 -20.68 -0.11
CA LEU A 172 -19.86 -21.26 1.20
C LEU A 172 -18.62 -20.57 1.80
N PRO A 173 -18.68 -20.12 3.06
CA PRO A 173 -17.52 -19.52 3.73
C PRO A 173 -16.42 -20.54 4.01
N LEU A 174 -15.19 -20.05 4.16
CA LEU A 174 -14.08 -20.79 4.78
C LEU A 174 -13.78 -22.15 4.13
N ARG A 175 -13.82 -22.20 2.79
CA ARG A 175 -13.51 -23.40 2.00
C ARG A 175 -12.14 -23.29 1.32
N ASN A 176 -11.47 -24.43 1.22
CA ASN A 176 -10.32 -24.62 0.34
C ASN A 176 -10.55 -25.88 -0.50
N ILE A 177 -10.52 -25.74 -1.82
CA ILE A 177 -10.78 -26.82 -2.77
C ILE A 177 -9.75 -27.96 -2.68
N MET A 178 -8.53 -27.68 -2.21
CA MET A 178 -7.48 -28.68 -2.02
C MET A 178 -7.77 -29.64 -0.86
N ARG A 179 -8.76 -29.34 -0.02
CA ARG A 179 -9.20 -30.23 1.06
C ARG A 179 -10.15 -31.34 0.59
N LEU A 180 -10.62 -31.26 -0.65
CA LEU A 180 -11.45 -32.29 -1.25
C LEU A 180 -10.58 -33.39 -1.87
N PRO A 181 -11.05 -34.65 -1.91
CA PRO A 181 -10.49 -35.65 -2.80
C PRO A 181 -10.44 -35.09 -4.23
N GLU A 182 -9.36 -35.39 -4.97
CA GLU A 182 -9.10 -34.78 -6.28
C GLU A 182 -10.30 -34.88 -7.24
N LYS A 183 -10.91 -36.06 -7.36
CA LYS A 183 -12.10 -36.24 -8.20
C LYS A 183 -13.25 -35.31 -7.81
N GLU A 184 -13.48 -35.10 -6.51
CA GLU A 184 -14.53 -34.21 -6.01
C GLU A 184 -14.17 -32.74 -6.23
N ALA A 185 -12.88 -32.39 -6.11
CA ALA A 185 -12.39 -31.05 -6.41
C ALA A 185 -12.67 -30.67 -7.87
N PHE A 186 -12.38 -31.57 -8.82
CA PHE A 186 -12.64 -31.34 -10.25
C PHE A 186 -14.13 -31.25 -10.56
N LEU A 187 -14.96 -32.12 -9.97
CA LEU A 187 -16.42 -32.03 -10.12
C LEU A 187 -16.98 -30.72 -9.54
N LEU A 188 -16.44 -30.25 -8.42
CA LEU A 188 -16.83 -28.96 -7.86
C LEU A 188 -16.39 -27.81 -8.78
N ALA A 189 -15.17 -27.84 -9.30
CA ALA A 189 -14.67 -26.83 -10.22
C ALA A 189 -15.51 -26.73 -11.49
N GLU A 190 -15.88 -27.86 -12.09
CA GLU A 190 -16.78 -27.89 -13.26
C GLU A 190 -18.13 -27.22 -12.96
N ARG A 191 -18.73 -27.51 -11.80
CA ARG A 191 -19.98 -26.84 -11.38
C ARG A 191 -19.80 -25.33 -11.17
N LEU A 192 -18.68 -24.92 -10.58
CA LEU A 192 -18.38 -23.50 -10.35
C LEU A 192 -18.12 -22.76 -11.67
N SER A 193 -17.41 -23.39 -12.61
CA SER A 193 -17.19 -22.87 -13.96
C SER A 193 -18.49 -22.71 -14.73
N ALA A 194 -19.38 -23.72 -14.69
CA ALA A 194 -20.68 -23.65 -15.35
C ALA A 194 -21.58 -22.52 -14.81
N ALA A 195 -21.41 -22.13 -13.54
CA ALA A 195 -22.15 -21.07 -12.89
C ALA A 195 -21.46 -19.69 -12.94
N THR A 196 -20.18 -19.63 -13.35
CA THR A 196 -19.41 -18.39 -13.30
C THR A 196 -19.77 -17.44 -14.44
N THR A 197 -19.87 -16.16 -14.12
CA THR A 197 -19.94 -15.07 -15.12
C THR A 197 -18.61 -14.34 -15.25
N SER A 198 -17.56 -14.81 -14.56
CA SER A 198 -16.25 -14.16 -14.50
C SER A 198 -15.45 -14.41 -15.76
N ARG A 199 -14.80 -13.36 -16.30
CA ARG A 199 -13.82 -13.49 -17.39
C ARG A 199 -12.55 -14.26 -16.98
N ASN A 200 -12.28 -14.35 -15.68
CA ASN A 200 -11.16 -15.08 -15.11
C ASN A 200 -11.64 -16.42 -14.52
N ASP A 201 -12.31 -17.23 -15.35
CA ASP A 201 -12.78 -18.55 -14.94
C ASP A 201 -11.60 -19.49 -14.64
N ARG A 202 -11.13 -19.40 -13.40
CA ARG A 202 -10.06 -20.25 -12.88
C ARG A 202 -10.49 -21.71 -12.67
N TYR A 203 -11.79 -21.99 -12.77
CA TYR A 203 -12.38 -23.30 -12.54
C TYR A 203 -12.74 -24.04 -13.84
N GLY A 204 -12.66 -23.37 -15.00
CA GLY A 204 -12.84 -23.96 -16.33
C GLY A 204 -11.56 -24.66 -16.85
N ASP A 205 -11.24 -24.51 -18.14
CA ASP A 205 -10.14 -25.23 -18.82
C ASP A 205 -8.76 -25.08 -18.16
N TYR A 206 -8.55 -24.02 -17.38
CA TYR A 206 -7.31 -23.77 -16.65
C TYR A 206 -7.22 -24.51 -15.30
N PHE A 207 -8.30 -25.13 -14.83
CA PHE A 207 -8.41 -25.65 -13.46
C PHE A 207 -7.37 -26.72 -13.16
N GLU A 208 -7.10 -27.67 -14.06
CA GLU A 208 -6.09 -28.71 -13.82
C GLU A 208 -4.71 -28.09 -13.52
N ARG A 209 -4.31 -27.12 -14.34
CA ARG A 209 -3.04 -26.41 -14.17
C ARG A 209 -3.06 -25.54 -12.92
N TYR A 210 -4.19 -24.90 -12.60
CA TYR A 210 -4.38 -24.17 -11.35
C TYR A 210 -4.22 -25.10 -10.14
N TYR A 211 -4.87 -26.26 -10.15
CA TYR A 211 -4.88 -27.25 -9.08
C TYR A 211 -3.47 -27.76 -8.79
N GLN A 212 -2.71 -28.15 -9.82
CA GLN A 212 -1.31 -28.55 -9.68
C GLN A 212 -0.44 -27.43 -9.10
N LYS A 213 -0.61 -26.18 -9.58
CA LYS A 213 0.11 -25.02 -9.04
C LYS A 213 -0.25 -24.74 -7.58
N ARG A 214 -1.53 -24.86 -7.21
CA ARG A 214 -2.03 -24.63 -5.85
C ARG A 214 -1.51 -25.70 -4.90
N ALA A 215 -1.56 -26.97 -5.28
CA ALA A 215 -0.97 -28.06 -4.52
C ALA A 215 0.53 -27.83 -4.24
N ALA A 216 1.29 -27.45 -5.27
CA ALA A 216 2.72 -27.17 -5.13
C ALA A 216 3.00 -25.92 -4.26
N THR A 217 2.12 -24.92 -4.30
CA THR A 217 2.23 -23.70 -3.50
C THR A 217 1.91 -23.97 -2.04
N GLU A 218 0.83 -24.70 -1.74
CA GLU A 218 0.48 -25.06 -0.36
C GLU A 218 1.52 -25.97 0.29
N LYS A 219 2.08 -26.93 -0.47
CA LYS A 219 3.23 -27.72 0.01
C LYS A 219 4.44 -26.85 0.34
N TRP A 220 4.72 -25.84 -0.48
CA TRP A 220 5.80 -24.88 -0.22
C TRP A 220 5.52 -24.02 1.02
N LEU A 221 4.31 -23.45 1.14
CA LEU A 221 3.88 -22.67 2.30
C LEU A 221 3.98 -23.48 3.59
N TYR A 222 3.46 -24.72 3.58
CA TYR A 222 3.51 -25.63 4.72
C TYR A 222 4.94 -25.90 5.18
N ASN A 223 5.84 -26.24 4.25
CA ASN A 223 7.24 -26.51 4.57
C ASN A 223 7.97 -25.27 5.10
N ARG A 224 7.79 -24.11 4.47
CA ARG A 224 8.38 -22.85 4.95
C ARG A 224 7.85 -22.45 6.32
N PHE A 225 6.56 -22.66 6.55
CA PHE A 225 5.94 -22.37 7.83
C PHE A 225 6.52 -23.27 8.94
N LEU A 226 6.67 -24.57 8.69
CA LEU A 226 7.35 -25.51 9.61
C LEU A 226 8.79 -25.11 9.90
N GLU A 227 9.58 -24.77 8.87
CA GLU A 227 10.96 -24.31 9.02
C GLU A 227 11.04 -23.02 9.85
N GLY A 228 10.05 -22.15 9.72
CA GLY A 228 9.89 -20.95 10.53
C GLY A 228 9.45 -21.21 11.98
N GLY A 229 9.22 -22.47 12.37
CA GLY A 229 8.77 -22.88 13.70
C GLY A 229 7.24 -22.97 13.86
N GLY A 230 6.49 -22.79 12.77
CA GLY A 230 5.04 -23.00 12.74
C GLY A 230 4.64 -24.43 13.07
N LYS A 231 3.41 -24.59 13.54
CA LYS A 231 2.79 -25.84 13.99
C LYS A 231 1.40 -26.02 13.34
N PRO A 232 1.35 -26.12 12.00
CA PRO A 232 0.08 -26.29 11.29
C PRO A 232 -0.66 -27.55 11.75
N LYS A 233 -1.98 -27.47 11.90
CA LYS A 233 -2.87 -28.60 12.24
C LYS A 233 -3.50 -29.24 11.01
N THR A 234 -3.39 -28.58 9.86
CA THR A 234 -3.91 -29.01 8.57
C THR A 234 -2.83 -28.87 7.49
N MET A 235 -2.91 -29.67 6.43
CA MET A 235 -2.01 -29.55 5.27
C MET A 235 -2.38 -28.42 4.32
N HIS A 236 -3.65 -28.03 4.31
CA HIS A 236 -4.22 -27.06 3.37
C HIS A 236 -4.88 -25.94 4.19
N PRO A 237 -4.36 -24.70 4.18
CA PRO A 237 -4.86 -23.64 5.04
C PRO A 237 -6.18 -23.07 4.53
N ILE A 238 -6.89 -22.33 5.38
CA ILE A 238 -7.90 -21.38 4.90
C ILE A 238 -7.24 -20.02 4.70
N TYR A 239 -7.53 -19.39 3.57
CA TYR A 239 -6.91 -18.14 3.15
C TYR A 239 -7.71 -16.92 3.61
N PHE A 240 -7.00 -15.93 4.11
CA PHE A 240 -7.51 -14.63 4.52
C PHE A 240 -6.60 -13.53 3.95
N VAL A 241 -7.02 -12.28 4.09
CA VAL A 241 -6.14 -11.12 3.98
C VAL A 241 -6.01 -10.46 5.34
N LEU A 242 -4.88 -9.79 5.60
CA LEU A 242 -4.73 -9.00 6.80
C LEU A 242 -5.54 -7.71 6.69
N GLY A 243 -6.37 -7.43 7.69
CA GLY A 243 -7.27 -6.28 7.74
C GLY A 243 -8.44 -6.42 6.76
N GLU A 244 -8.98 -5.26 6.36
CA GLU A 244 -10.00 -5.17 5.31
C GLU A 244 -9.40 -4.60 4.03
N HIS A 245 -9.93 -5.01 2.88
CA HIS A 245 -9.41 -4.63 1.57
C HIS A 245 -10.55 -4.35 0.61
N SER A 246 -10.77 -3.06 0.31
CA SER A 246 -11.87 -2.57 -0.54
C SER A 246 -11.85 -3.19 -1.94
N GLY A 247 -10.67 -3.49 -2.49
CA GLY A 247 -10.53 -4.18 -3.77
C GLY A 247 -11.14 -5.59 -3.78
N PHE A 248 -11.07 -6.32 -2.66
CA PHE A 248 -11.67 -7.66 -2.55
C PHE A 248 -13.18 -7.56 -2.36
N GLN A 249 -13.64 -6.62 -1.54
CA GLN A 249 -15.07 -6.36 -1.37
C GLN A 249 -15.73 -6.00 -2.72
N SER A 250 -15.07 -5.14 -3.50
CA SER A 250 -15.53 -4.78 -4.85
C SER A 250 -15.51 -5.97 -5.79
N PHE A 251 -14.46 -6.79 -5.75
CA PHE A 251 -14.29 -7.95 -6.61
C PHE A 251 -15.39 -9.01 -6.40
N PHE A 252 -15.72 -9.31 -5.14
CA PHE A 252 -16.75 -10.29 -4.82
C PHE A 252 -18.19 -9.73 -4.88
N GLY A 253 -18.34 -8.42 -5.08
CA GLY A 253 -19.61 -7.78 -5.40
C GLY A 253 -20.62 -7.73 -4.26
N ASN A 254 -20.21 -7.95 -3.00
CA ASN A 254 -21.09 -7.89 -1.84
C ASN A 254 -20.30 -7.66 -0.53
N GLN A 255 -21.02 -7.55 0.60
CA GLN A 255 -20.43 -7.32 1.95
C GLN A 255 -20.15 -8.60 2.74
N ASP A 256 -20.42 -9.78 2.20
CA ASP A 256 -20.26 -11.05 2.93
C ASP A 256 -18.79 -11.38 3.14
N LYS A 257 -18.35 -11.19 4.38
CA LYS A 257 -17.00 -11.48 4.85
C LYS A 257 -17.05 -12.10 6.23
N ILE A 258 -15.99 -12.82 6.58
CA ILE A 258 -15.74 -13.29 7.95
C ILE A 258 -14.43 -12.67 8.40
N SER A 259 -14.46 -12.01 9.55
CA SER A 259 -13.28 -11.40 10.16
C SER A 259 -13.02 -12.04 11.51
N ILE A 260 -11.77 -12.48 11.73
CA ILE A 260 -11.33 -13.10 12.97
C ILE A 260 -10.26 -12.20 13.59
N PRO A 261 -10.38 -11.80 14.87
CA PRO A 261 -9.32 -11.08 15.57
C PRO A 261 -8.02 -11.90 15.55
N LEU A 262 -6.94 -11.29 15.05
CA LEU A 262 -5.66 -11.98 14.95
C LEU A 262 -5.11 -12.32 16.35
N SER A 263 -5.48 -11.54 17.37
CA SER A 263 -5.15 -11.80 18.78
C SER A 263 -5.67 -13.14 19.31
N HIS A 264 -6.73 -13.71 18.72
CA HIS A 264 -7.29 -15.00 19.13
C HIS A 264 -6.51 -16.20 18.59
N ILE A 265 -5.61 -16.00 17.63
CA ILE A 265 -4.92 -17.08 16.92
C ILE A 265 -3.50 -17.25 17.47
N ASP A 266 -3.12 -18.48 17.78
CA ASP A 266 -1.77 -18.82 18.24
C ASP A 266 -0.70 -18.46 17.21
N ASP A 267 0.44 -17.95 17.69
CA ASP A 267 1.51 -17.46 16.82
C ASP A 267 2.06 -18.51 15.86
N MET A 268 1.95 -19.79 16.23
CA MET A 268 2.46 -20.92 15.47
C MET A 268 1.38 -21.57 14.60
N GLU A 269 0.16 -21.04 14.54
CA GLU A 269 -0.95 -21.63 13.76
C GLU A 269 -1.45 -20.74 12.61
N VAL A 270 -0.80 -19.60 12.40
CA VAL A 270 -1.06 -18.67 11.29
C VAL A 270 0.25 -18.21 10.64
N SER A 271 0.24 -18.11 9.31
CA SER A 271 1.34 -17.55 8.54
C SER A 271 0.90 -16.41 7.63
N PHE A 272 1.89 -15.63 7.19
CA PHE A 272 1.73 -14.45 6.37
C PHE A 272 2.65 -14.53 5.15
N THR A 273 2.16 -14.07 4.01
CA THR A 273 2.98 -13.76 2.84
C THR A 273 2.75 -12.30 2.42
N PRO A 274 3.75 -11.60 1.86
CA PRO A 274 3.64 -10.17 1.58
C PRO A 274 2.62 -9.83 0.48
N ARG A 275 2.12 -10.84 -0.23
CA ARG A 275 1.13 -10.78 -1.31
C ARG A 275 0.65 -12.20 -1.62
N ASP A 276 -0.15 -12.33 -2.68
CA ASP A 276 -0.60 -13.61 -3.25
C ASP A 276 0.53 -14.65 -3.32
N SER A 277 0.34 -15.76 -2.62
CA SER A 277 1.36 -16.81 -2.47
C SER A 277 1.65 -17.56 -3.78
N MET A 278 0.66 -17.74 -4.65
CA MET A 278 0.85 -18.36 -5.97
C MET A 278 1.70 -17.48 -6.86
N HIS A 279 1.45 -16.17 -6.83
CA HIS A 279 2.22 -15.20 -7.59
C HIS A 279 3.66 -15.15 -7.09
N LEU A 280 3.90 -15.07 -5.77
CA LEU A 280 5.24 -15.12 -5.19
C LEU A 280 6.03 -16.32 -5.68
N ARG A 281 5.43 -17.51 -5.58
CA ARG A 281 6.06 -18.74 -6.05
C ARG A 281 6.33 -18.72 -7.55
N SER A 282 5.41 -18.20 -8.36
CA SER A 282 5.58 -18.13 -9.82
C SER A 282 6.71 -17.18 -10.25
N MET A 283 7.03 -16.17 -9.45
CA MET A 283 8.18 -15.27 -9.67
C MET A 283 9.49 -15.81 -9.08
N GLY A 284 9.46 -16.97 -8.40
CA GLY A 284 10.64 -17.51 -7.70
C GLY A 284 10.98 -16.81 -6.38
N MET A 285 10.13 -15.89 -5.89
CA MET A 285 10.34 -15.14 -4.64
C MET A 285 9.95 -15.97 -3.40
N THR A 286 10.70 -17.05 -3.15
CA THR A 286 10.31 -18.12 -2.21
C THR A 286 11.06 -18.12 -0.88
N GLU A 287 12.18 -17.41 -0.78
CA GLU A 287 12.99 -17.32 0.43
C GLU A 287 12.63 -16.08 1.25
N GLY A 288 12.45 -16.26 2.56
CA GLY A 288 12.17 -15.15 3.47
C GLY A 288 10.81 -14.46 3.25
N THR A 289 9.87 -15.09 2.55
CA THR A 289 8.54 -14.53 2.21
C THR A 289 7.36 -15.17 2.92
N VAL A 290 7.61 -16.16 3.79
CA VAL A 290 6.59 -16.81 4.63
C VAL A 290 6.98 -16.62 6.08
N TRP A 291 6.10 -16.03 6.87
CA TRP A 291 6.36 -15.69 8.27
C TRP A 291 5.27 -16.23 9.18
N ASN A 292 5.63 -16.73 10.36
CA ASN A 292 4.66 -16.91 11.44
C ASN A 292 4.32 -15.57 12.09
N LYS A 293 3.29 -15.54 12.95
CA LYS A 293 2.83 -14.29 13.60
C LYS A 293 3.93 -13.60 14.40
N LYS A 294 4.74 -14.37 15.14
CA LYS A 294 5.85 -13.81 15.93
C LYS A 294 6.93 -13.17 15.07
N GLN A 295 7.26 -13.77 13.92
CA GLN A 295 8.18 -13.17 12.94
C GLN A 295 7.57 -11.90 12.34
N PHE A 296 6.31 -11.95 11.94
CA PHE A 296 5.60 -10.81 11.36
C PHE A 296 5.53 -9.61 12.32
N PHE A 297 5.20 -9.84 13.60
CA PHE A 297 5.16 -8.78 14.61
C PHE A 297 6.54 -8.22 14.94
N ARG A 298 7.60 -9.03 14.88
CA ARG A 298 8.97 -8.51 14.97
C ARG A 298 9.29 -7.57 13.80
N MET A 299 8.90 -7.93 12.58
CA MET A 299 9.10 -7.06 11.42
C MET A 299 8.39 -5.70 11.57
N ILE A 300 7.18 -5.68 12.13
CA ILE A 300 6.46 -4.44 12.45
C ILE A 300 7.28 -3.61 13.45
N ASN A 301 7.69 -4.21 14.57
CA ASN A 301 8.42 -3.51 15.63
C ASN A 301 9.79 -2.98 15.16
N ASP A 302 10.50 -3.75 14.35
CA ASP A 302 11.84 -3.41 13.85
C ASP A 302 11.79 -2.33 12.75
N SER A 303 10.61 -2.05 12.17
CA SER A 303 10.47 -1.11 11.04
C SER A 303 10.53 0.37 11.42
N GLU A 304 10.41 0.70 12.72
CA GLU A 304 10.21 2.07 13.24
C GLU A 304 8.97 2.82 12.67
N LYS A 305 8.11 2.14 11.91
CA LYS A 305 6.85 2.68 11.36
C LYS A 305 5.67 2.41 12.30
N SER A 306 4.58 3.16 12.12
CA SER A 306 3.29 2.72 12.69
C SER A 306 2.86 1.38 12.08
N VAL A 307 2.00 0.63 12.79
CA VAL A 307 1.48 -0.67 12.30
C VAL A 307 0.77 -0.48 10.95
N GLY A 308 -0.05 0.57 10.83
CA GLY A 308 -0.76 0.90 9.60
C GLY A 308 0.17 1.18 8.42
N GLU A 309 1.19 2.02 8.60
CA GLU A 309 2.17 2.31 7.55
C GLU A 309 2.96 1.07 7.14
N PHE A 310 3.37 0.23 8.10
CA PHE A 310 4.08 -0.99 7.81
C PHE A 310 3.24 -1.93 6.94
N ILE A 311 1.99 -2.19 7.34
CA ILE A 311 1.08 -3.08 6.61
C ILE A 311 0.82 -2.57 5.20
N PHE A 312 0.60 -1.26 5.04
CA PHE A 312 0.36 -0.66 3.73
C PHE A 312 1.59 -0.76 2.81
N ASP A 313 2.79 -0.50 3.33
CA ASP A 313 4.00 -0.43 2.52
C ASP A 313 4.60 -1.82 2.21
N LEU A 314 4.38 -2.83 3.07
CA LEU A 314 5.04 -4.14 2.96
C LEU A 314 4.89 -4.80 1.57
N PRO A 315 3.69 -4.89 0.95
CA PRO A 315 3.56 -5.49 -0.38
C PRO A 315 4.35 -4.76 -1.47
N GLY A 316 4.55 -3.45 -1.33
CA GLY A 316 5.34 -2.64 -2.24
C GLY A 316 6.81 -3.06 -2.31
N LEU A 317 7.37 -3.55 -1.20
CA LEU A 317 8.73 -4.09 -1.15
C LEU A 317 8.90 -5.37 -1.98
N PHE A 318 7.80 -6.03 -2.36
CA PHE A 318 7.76 -7.24 -3.18
C PHE A 318 7.15 -6.98 -4.57
N HIS A 319 7.41 -5.78 -5.10
CA HIS A 319 7.00 -5.31 -6.42
C HIS A 319 5.48 -5.34 -6.65
N ASN A 320 4.69 -5.03 -5.62
CA ASN A 320 3.23 -4.94 -5.71
C ASN A 320 2.63 -3.85 -4.79
N PRO A 321 2.93 -2.56 -5.02
CA PRO A 321 2.45 -1.47 -4.18
C PRO A 321 0.92 -1.38 -4.16
N GLY A 322 0.35 -1.05 -3.01
CA GLY A 322 -1.12 -0.97 -2.83
C GLY A 322 -1.84 -2.32 -2.85
N SER A 323 -1.11 -3.43 -2.68
CA SER A 323 -1.68 -4.77 -2.58
C SER A 323 -2.01 -5.15 -1.12
N TYR A 324 -2.31 -6.42 -0.90
CA TYR A 324 -2.71 -6.99 0.38
C TYR A 324 -1.66 -7.97 0.90
N ILE A 325 -1.64 -8.15 2.22
CA ILE A 325 -0.90 -9.24 2.87
C ILE A 325 -1.83 -10.45 2.92
N GLU A 326 -1.40 -11.57 2.32
CA GLU A 326 -2.15 -12.82 2.37
C GLU A 326 -1.83 -13.54 3.68
N VAL A 327 -2.85 -14.12 4.30
CA VAL A 327 -2.76 -14.83 5.57
C VAL A 327 -3.26 -16.26 5.38
N GLN A 328 -2.53 -17.23 5.93
CA GLN A 328 -2.89 -18.64 5.89
C GLN A 328 -3.15 -19.13 7.31
N LEU A 329 -4.38 -19.55 7.57
CA LEU A 329 -4.79 -20.13 8.85
C LEU A 329 -4.70 -21.66 8.77
N TRP A 330 -3.95 -22.26 9.69
CA TRP A 330 -3.59 -23.69 9.62
C TRP A 330 -4.32 -24.56 10.64
N ASN A 331 -5.25 -24.00 11.42
CA ASN A 331 -6.04 -24.71 12.42
C ASN A 331 -7.53 -24.35 12.30
N ASP A 332 -8.37 -25.34 12.11
CA ASP A 332 -9.81 -25.16 11.91
C ASP A 332 -10.57 -24.89 13.23
N ALA A 333 -9.94 -25.08 14.39
CA ALA A 333 -10.55 -24.81 15.69
C ALA A 333 -11.03 -23.36 15.83
N TYR A 334 -10.39 -22.41 15.14
CA TYR A 334 -10.78 -20.99 15.14
C TYR A 334 -11.97 -20.67 14.21
N LEU A 335 -12.43 -21.64 13.41
CA LEU A 335 -13.49 -21.45 12.42
C LEU A 335 -14.87 -21.86 12.93
N ALA A 336 -14.92 -22.62 14.03
CA ALA A 336 -16.16 -23.22 14.54
C ALA A 336 -17.25 -22.19 14.87
N ASP A 337 -16.85 -21.01 15.37
CA ASP A 337 -17.80 -19.94 15.73
C ASP A 337 -18.32 -19.14 14.50
N TYR A 338 -17.85 -19.46 13.29
CA TYR A 338 -18.12 -18.72 12.05
C TYR A 338 -18.72 -19.58 10.93
N LEU A 339 -19.00 -20.85 11.21
CA LEU A 339 -19.64 -21.84 10.33
C LEU A 339 -21.04 -22.18 10.87
#